data_AF-A0A9C8ANK1-F1
#
_entry.id   AF-A0A9C8ANK1-F1
#
_cell.length_a   1.000
_cell.length_b   1.000
_cell.length_c   1.000
_cell.angle_alpha   90.00
_cell.angle_beta   90.00
_cell.angle_gamma   90.00
#
_symmetry.space_group_name_H-M   'P 1'
#
loop_
_entity.id
_entity.type
_entity.pdbx_description
1 polymer ?
#
loop_
_entity_poly.entity_id
_entity_poly.type
_entity_poly.pdbx_seq_one_letter_code
_entity_poly.pdbx_strand_id
1 'polypeptide(L)'
;MTGKPERAEGRCPFCGGTLIPEQKVLAPFVIDGTVIVVKDVPAEVCRNCHEPFFTGEVTDKILELVKQLRPLKMEVIIVNFESLPAFEIMPLK
;
A
#
# COMPACT_ATOMS: atom_id res chain seq x y z
N MET A 1 -10.40 2.65 -7.86
CA MET A 1 -10.23 4.08 -8.23
C MET A 1 -9.51 4.12 -9.56
N THR A 2 -10.22 4.30 -10.67
CA THR A 2 -9.63 4.39 -12.01
C THR A 2 -9.36 5.85 -12.34
N GLY A 3 -8.38 6.46 -11.66
CA GLY A 3 -7.91 7.80 -12.02
C GLY A 3 -7.00 7.68 -13.24
N LYS A 4 -7.28 8.43 -14.31
CA LYS A 4 -6.25 8.73 -15.33
C LYS A 4 -5.03 9.31 -14.59
N PRO A 5 -3.79 9.16 -15.10
CA PRO A 5 -2.65 9.85 -14.54
C PRO A 5 -2.86 11.36 -14.77
N GLU A 6 -3.52 12.01 -13.83
CA GLU A 6 -3.48 13.44 -13.71
C GLU A 6 -2.02 13.73 -13.36
N ARG A 7 -1.28 14.36 -14.28
CA ARG A 7 0.00 14.95 -13.95
C ARG A 7 -0.29 16.11 -12.99
N ALA A 8 -0.61 15.80 -11.74
CA ALA A 8 -0.60 16.78 -10.69
C ALA A 8 0.85 17.23 -10.59
N GLU A 9 1.09 18.52 -10.76
CA GLU A 9 2.41 19.16 -10.71
C GLU A 9 2.99 19.08 -9.28
N GLY A 10 3.19 17.87 -8.75
CA GLY A 10 3.51 17.62 -7.35
C GLY A 10 2.47 18.21 -6.39
N ARG A 11 1.19 18.26 -6.76
CA ARG A 11 0.12 18.83 -5.93
C ARG A 11 -0.86 17.77 -5.45
N CYS A 12 -1.27 17.89 -4.20
CA CYS A 12 -2.24 17.00 -3.56
C CYS A 12 -3.64 17.26 -4.12
N PRO A 13 -4.32 16.25 -4.69
CA PRO A 13 -5.70 16.41 -5.18
C PRO A 13 -6.72 16.64 -4.05
N PHE A 14 -6.41 16.32 -2.79
CA PHE A 14 -7.34 16.56 -1.67
C PHE A 14 -7.28 17.99 -1.12
N CYS A 15 -6.08 18.59 -1.01
CA CYS A 15 -5.92 19.90 -0.35
C CYS A 15 -5.12 20.94 -1.16
N GLY A 16 -4.57 20.57 -2.31
CA GLY A 16 -3.74 21.44 -3.16
C GLY A 16 -2.28 21.63 -2.69
N GLY A 17 -1.90 21.09 -1.51
CA GLY A 17 -0.54 21.19 -0.97
C GLY A 17 0.51 20.40 -1.76
N THR A 18 1.79 20.68 -1.54
CA THR A 18 2.90 20.00 -2.23
C THR A 18 3.05 18.54 -1.80
N LEU A 19 3.20 17.65 -2.77
CA LEU A 19 3.55 16.24 -2.59
C LEU A 19 5.07 16.08 -2.50
N ILE A 20 5.53 15.37 -1.47
CA ILE A 20 6.93 15.02 -1.27
C ILE A 20 7.14 13.58 -1.76
N PRO A 21 7.97 13.34 -2.78
CA PRO A 21 8.18 12.01 -3.33
C PRO A 21 9.09 11.14 -2.46
N GLU A 22 9.24 9.87 -2.87
CA GLU A 22 10.19 8.88 -2.32
C GLU A 22 10.04 8.65 -0.79
N GLN A 23 8.84 8.84 -0.26
CA GLN A 23 8.55 8.55 1.14
C GLN A 23 8.24 7.06 1.33
N LYS A 24 8.43 6.58 2.56
CA LYS A 24 8.03 5.23 2.99
C LYS A 24 6.99 5.34 4.08
N VAL A 25 5.84 4.71 3.85
CA VAL A 25 4.69 4.79 4.77
C VAL A 25 4.19 3.41 5.18
N LEU A 26 3.35 3.40 6.21
CA LEU A 26 2.54 2.24 6.57
C LEU A 26 1.23 2.28 5.79
N ALA A 27 0.86 1.17 5.15
CA ALA A 27 -0.44 0.99 4.52
C ALA A 27 -1.25 -0.07 5.29
N PRO A 28 -2.18 0.34 6.18
CA PRO A 28 -3.05 -0.56 6.91
C PRO A 28 -4.31 -0.93 6.10
N PHE A 29 -4.71 -2.19 6.19
CA PHE A 29 -5.93 -2.74 5.60
C PHE A 29 -6.69 -3.55 6.64
N VAL A 30 -8.02 -3.51 6.59
CA VAL A 30 -8.89 -4.38 7.38
C VAL A 30 -9.77 -5.16 6.41
N ILE A 31 -9.54 -6.47 6.32
CA ILE A 31 -10.20 -7.35 5.34
C ILE A 31 -10.62 -8.63 6.05
N ASP A 32 -11.90 -8.98 5.95
CA ASP A 32 -12.49 -10.19 6.55
C ASP A 32 -12.16 -10.38 8.05
N GLY A 33 -12.00 -9.28 8.79
CA GLY A 33 -11.65 -9.30 10.22
C GLY A 33 -10.14 -9.38 10.51
N THR A 34 -9.29 -9.51 9.49
CA THR A 34 -7.83 -9.45 9.62
C THR A 34 -7.33 -8.02 9.41
N VAL A 35 -6.45 -7.55 10.29
CA VAL A 35 -5.67 -6.32 10.12
C VAL A 35 -4.36 -6.64 9.41
N ILE A 36 -4.13 -6.11 8.21
CA ILE A 36 -2.89 -6.29 7.45
C ILE A 36 -2.17 -4.94 7.40
N VAL A 37 -0.94 -4.88 7.90
CA VAL A 37 -0.09 -3.69 7.83
C VAL A 37 1.07 -3.97 6.88
N VAL A 38 1.07 -3.30 5.73
CA VAL A 38 2.21 -3.32 4.81
C VAL A 38 3.14 -2.15 5.17
N LYS A 39 4.37 -2.46 5.55
CA LYS A 39 5.40 -1.49 5.94
C LYS A 39 6.25 -1.07 4.75
N ASP A 40 6.85 0.10 4.87
CA ASP A 40 7.84 0.63 3.92
C ASP A 40 7.30 0.76 2.49
N VAL A 41 6.01 1.10 2.36
CA VAL A 41 5.37 1.28 1.05
C VAL A 41 5.85 2.61 0.44
N PRO A 42 6.42 2.60 -0.78
CA PRO A 42 6.81 3.82 -1.48
C PRO A 42 5.60 4.69 -1.79
N ALA A 43 5.65 5.97 -1.44
CA ALA A 43 4.56 6.92 -1.65
C ALA A 43 5.07 8.34 -1.92
N GLU A 44 4.19 9.17 -2.48
CA GLU A 44 4.29 10.61 -2.34
C GLU A 44 3.40 11.04 -1.18
N VAL A 45 3.89 11.88 -0.27
CA VAL A 45 3.12 12.33 0.91
C VAL A 45 2.91 13.83 0.86
N CYS A 46 1.67 14.28 1.03
CA CYS A 46 1.41 15.71 1.10
C CYS A 46 2.01 16.34 2.36
N ARG A 47 2.79 17.42 2.20
CA ARG A 47 3.39 18.17 3.32
C ARG A 47 2.36 18.80 4.26
N ASN A 48 1.14 19.04 3.78
CA ASN A 48 0.10 19.75 4.54
C ASN A 48 -0.87 18.79 5.22
N CYS A 49 -1.56 17.95 4.44
CA CYS A 49 -2.58 17.04 4.98
C CYS A 49 -2.04 15.66 5.34
N HIS A 50 -0.78 15.36 5.03
CA HIS A 50 -0.13 14.07 5.30
C HIS A 50 -0.76 12.86 4.60
N GLU A 51 -1.61 13.10 3.59
CA GLU A 51 -2.20 12.02 2.81
C GLU A 51 -1.15 11.36 1.91
N PRO A 52 -1.00 10.03 1.95
CA PRO A 52 -0.12 9.30 1.05
C PRO A 52 -0.81 9.00 -0.30
N PHE A 53 -0.02 9.07 -1.37
CA PHE A 53 -0.42 8.72 -2.72
C PHE A 53 0.51 7.64 -3.27
N PHE A 54 -0.11 6.61 -3.83
CA PHE A 54 0.59 5.47 -4.41
C PHE A 54 0.46 5.51 -5.93
N THR A 55 1.51 5.09 -6.63
CA THR A 55 1.41 4.82 -8.07
C THR A 55 0.51 3.61 -8.31
N GLY A 56 0.07 3.43 -9.57
CA GLY A 56 -0.65 2.22 -9.96
C GLY A 56 0.15 0.95 -9.65
N GLU A 57 1.45 0.94 -9.99
CA GLU A 57 2.34 -0.19 -9.73
C GLU A 57 2.47 -0.54 -8.25
N VAL A 58 2.63 0.48 -7.38
CA VAL A 58 2.67 0.26 -5.92
C VAL A 58 1.33 -0.31 -5.43
N THR A 59 0.22 0.23 -5.92
CA THR A 59 -1.14 -0.25 -5.57
C THR A 59 -1.34 -1.71 -5.99
N ASP A 60 -0.90 -2.08 -7.18
CA ASP A 60 -1.01 -3.44 -7.71
C ASP A 60 -0.21 -4.44 -6.86
N LYS A 61 1.02 -4.08 -6.47
CA LYS A 61 1.85 -4.93 -5.59
C LYS A 61 1.27 -5.08 -4.17
N ILE A 62 0.71 -4.00 -3.60
CA ILE A 62 -0.03 -4.09 -2.32
C ILE A 62 -1.21 -5.05 -2.46
N LEU A 63 -1.97 -4.95 -3.54
CA LEU A 63 -3.14 -5.80 -3.78
C LEU A 63 -2.73 -7.27 -3.91
N GLU A 64 -1.60 -7.55 -4.58
CA GLU A 64 -1.03 -8.90 -4.66
C GLU A 64 -0.64 -9.44 -3.27
N LEU A 65 0.11 -8.67 -2.48
CA LEU A 65 0.47 -9.00 -1.10
C LEU A 65 -0.78 -9.35 -0.27
N VAL A 66 -1.78 -8.46 -0.28
CA VAL A 66 -3.02 -8.63 0.47
C VAL A 66 -3.78 -9.88 0.02
N LYS A 67 -3.85 -10.16 -1.29
CA LYS A 67 -4.50 -11.36 -1.83
C LYS A 67 -3.82 -12.65 -1.35
N GLN A 68 -2.49 -12.68 -1.28
CA GLN A 68 -1.73 -13.84 -0.81
C GLN A 68 -1.87 -14.06 0.71
N LEU A 69 -2.04 -12.99 1.49
CA LEU A 69 -2.14 -13.05 2.95
C LEU A 69 -3.56 -13.35 3.45
N ARG A 70 -4.58 -12.98 2.68
CA ARG A 70 -6.01 -13.17 3.02
C ARG A 70 -6.36 -14.60 3.48
N PRO A 71 -5.84 -15.70 2.89
CA PRO A 71 -6.18 -17.06 3.31
C PRO A 71 -5.63 -17.49 4.68
N LEU A 72 -4.66 -16.76 5.26
CA LEU A 72 -4.00 -17.15 6.51
C LEU A 72 -4.90 -17.04 7.74
N LYS A 73 -6.06 -16.35 7.64
CA LYS A 73 -7.07 -16.19 8.71
C LYS A 73 -6.48 -15.81 10.08
N MET A 74 -5.51 -14.90 10.09
CA MET A 74 -4.92 -14.36 11.32
C MET A 74 -5.67 -13.11 11.78
N GLU A 75 -5.55 -12.71 13.04
CA GLU A 75 -6.11 -11.43 13.50
C GLU A 75 -5.29 -10.24 12.98
N VAL A 76 -3.96 -10.36 13.00
CA VAL A 76 -3.04 -9.29 12.59
C VAL A 76 -1.87 -9.87 11.79
N ILE A 77 -1.55 -9.23 10.66
CA ILE A 77 -0.41 -9.56 9.80
C ILE A 77 0.40 -8.27 9.58
N ILE A 78 1.71 -8.33 9.80
CA ILE A 78 2.63 -7.22 9.52
C ILE A 78 3.70 -7.71 8.54
N VAL A 79 3.78 -7.07 7.38
CA VAL A 79 4.62 -7.49 6.24
C VAL A 79 5.39 -6.31 5.69
N ASN A 80 6.55 -6.52 5.10
CA ASN A 80 7.29 -5.46 4.39
C ASN A 80 6.86 -5.40 2.92
N PHE A 81 6.78 -4.22 2.32
CA PHE A 81 6.45 -4.07 0.90
C PHE A 81 7.41 -4.86 0.00
N GLU A 82 8.68 -4.99 0.35
CA GLU A 82 9.66 -5.75 -0.45
C GLU A 82 9.69 -7.25 -0.15
N SER A 83 8.90 -7.74 0.80
CA SER A 83 9.02 -9.13 1.28
C SER A 83 8.31 -10.20 0.43
N LEU A 84 8.20 -10.04 -0.89
CA LEU A 84 7.84 -11.14 -1.80
C LEU A 84 9.10 -11.61 -2.55
N PRO A 85 9.64 -12.80 -2.19
CA PRO A 85 9.13 -14.05 -2.76
C PRO A 85 9.28 -15.26 -1.80
N ALA A 86 8.33 -15.50 -0.89
CA ALA A 86 8.42 -16.66 0.03
C ALA A 86 7.10 -17.38 0.35
N PHE A 87 6.03 -17.16 -0.43
CA PHE A 87 4.78 -17.93 -0.27
C PHE A 87 4.55 -19.01 -1.34
N GLU A 88 5.50 -19.26 -2.25
CA GLU A 88 5.50 -20.45 -3.11
C GLU A 88 5.77 -21.78 -2.36
N ILE A 89 5.88 -21.78 -1.02
CA ILE A 89 6.22 -22.98 -0.25
C ILE A 89 5.37 -23.17 1.01
N MET A 90 4.05 -23.05 0.90
CA MET A 90 3.19 -23.83 1.80
C MET A 90 2.02 -24.39 0.99
N PRO A 91 2.11 -25.64 0.49
CA PRO A 91 0.87 -26.37 0.25
C PRO A 91 0.19 -26.47 1.61
N LEU A 92 -0.91 -25.74 1.79
CA LEU A 92 -1.89 -26.08 2.80
C LEU A 92 -2.34 -27.50 2.48
N LYS A 93 -1.76 -28.46 3.20
CA LYS A 93 -2.21 -29.85 3.25
C LYS A 93 -3.67 -29.92 3.69
#